data_AF-A0A504WYD6-F1
#
_entry.id   AF-A0A504WYD6-F1
#
_cell.length_a   1.000
_cell.length_b   1.000
_cell.length_c   1.000
_cell.angle_alpha   90.00
_cell.angle_beta   90.00
_cell.angle_gamma   90.00
#
_symmetry.space_group_name_H-M   'P 1'
#
loop_
_entity.id
_entity.type
_entity.pdbx_description
1 polymer ?
#
loop_
_entity_poly.entity_id
_entity_poly.type
_entity_poly.pdbx_seq_one_letter_code
_entity_poly.pdbx_strand_id
1 'polypeptide(L)'
;MGADDDSTIPCDDFLQFTKLLGIRRKADDRIRNQLNTLLPTASFAGKVDFKSKCGDFLKEMLSYHEERNNAIKHCVSYAASRLEDLKKLQANADPAEKHSVSRSLRKQQLLVILLPN
;
A
#
# COMPACT_ATOMS: atom_id res chain seq x y z
N MET A 1 -20.05 14.30 -6.19
CA MET A 1 -18.67 14.84 -6.10
C MET A 1 -17.92 13.99 -5.10
N GLY A 2 -16.80 13.42 -5.51
CA GLY A 2 -16.03 12.44 -4.74
C GLY A 2 -15.39 11.48 -5.72
N ALA A 3 -14.42 12.00 -6.48
CA ALA A 3 -13.56 11.16 -7.30
C ALA A 3 -12.76 10.30 -6.31
N ASP A 4 -12.91 8.98 -6.42
CA ASP A 4 -11.99 8.01 -5.83
C ASP A 4 -10.59 8.31 -6.37
N ASP A 5 -9.81 9.05 -5.59
CA ASP A 5 -8.38 9.20 -5.80
C ASP A 5 -7.70 7.87 -5.45
N ASP A 6 -7.63 6.98 -6.44
CA ASP A 6 -6.93 5.68 -6.42
C ASP A 6 -5.40 5.83 -6.22
N SER A 7 -4.88 7.06 -6.14
CA SER A 7 -3.45 7.32 -6.07
C SER A 7 -2.88 7.40 -4.65
N THR A 8 -3.70 7.77 -3.65
CA THR A 8 -3.22 7.98 -2.27
C THR A 8 -3.74 6.89 -1.33
N ILE A 9 -2.84 6.11 -0.74
CA ILE A 9 -3.19 5.08 0.25
C ILE A 9 -3.45 5.75 1.62
N PRO A 10 -4.68 5.72 2.16
CA PRO A 10 -4.97 6.35 3.45
C PRO A 10 -4.49 5.45 4.59
N CYS A 11 -3.57 5.97 5.40
CA CYS A 11 -2.93 5.22 6.47
C CYS A 11 -3.75 5.15 7.77
N ASP A 12 -4.83 5.93 7.87
CA ASP A 12 -5.72 5.99 9.03
C ASP A 12 -6.99 5.13 8.91
N ASP A 13 -7.30 4.65 7.71
CA ASP A 13 -8.34 3.66 7.44
C ASP A 13 -7.72 2.32 7.05
N PHE A 14 -7.69 1.39 8.01
CA PHE A 14 -7.15 0.05 7.80
C PHE A 14 -7.85 -0.72 6.67
N LEU A 15 -9.18 -0.59 6.55
CA LEU A 15 -9.95 -1.34 5.58
C LEU A 15 -9.67 -0.83 4.16
N GLN A 16 -9.57 0.48 4.00
CA GLN A 16 -9.22 1.09 2.73
C GLN A 16 -7.75 0.82 2.37
N PHE A 17 -6.83 0.91 3.33
CA PHE A 17 -5.42 0.53 3.18
C PHE A 17 -5.27 -0.90 2.65
N THR A 18 -5.88 -1.87 3.34
CA THR A 18 -5.77 -3.29 2.96
C THR A 18 -6.41 -3.59 1.61
N LYS A 19 -7.54 -2.93 1.29
CA LYS A 19 -8.20 -3.05 -0.01
C LYS A 19 -7.30 -2.56 -1.15
N LEU A 20 -6.74 -1.35 -1.04
CA LEU A 20 -5.87 -0.77 -2.06
C LEU A 20 -4.57 -1.57 -2.20
N LEU A 21 -3.97 -1.99 -1.08
CA LEU A 21 -2.79 -2.84 -1.10
C LEU A 21 -3.06 -4.18 -1.78
N GLY A 22 -4.24 -4.76 -1.54
CA GLY A 22 -4.70 -5.97 -2.22
C GLY A 22 -4.86 -5.79 -3.73
N ILE A 23 -5.39 -4.65 -4.18
CA ILE A 23 -5.50 -4.33 -5.61
C ILE A 23 -4.11 -4.23 -6.25
N ARG A 24 -3.15 -3.57 -5.59
CA ARG A 24 -1.78 -3.46 -6.08
C ARG A 24 -1.05 -4.80 -6.12
N ARG A 25 -1.27 -5.69 -5.15
CA ARG A 25 -0.73 -7.07 -5.17
C ARG A 25 -1.30 -7.94 -6.29
N LYS A 26 -2.56 -7.72 -6.70
CA LYS A 26 -3.15 -8.42 -7.87
C LYS A 26 -2.49 -8.02 -9.20
N ALA A 27 -1.70 -6.95 -9.25
CA ALA A 27 -0.84 -6.67 -10.41
C ALA A 27 0.25 -7.74 -10.53
N ASP A 28 0.84 -8.18 -9.41
CA ASP A 28 1.85 -9.24 -9.37
C ASP A 28 1.28 -10.59 -9.86
N ASP A 29 0.02 -10.91 -9.53
CA ASP A 29 -0.66 -12.14 -9.98
C ASP A 29 -0.85 -12.21 -11.52
N ARG A 30 -0.79 -11.06 -12.20
CA ARG A 30 -0.99 -10.94 -13.65
C ARG A 30 0.30 -11.02 -14.45
N ILE A 31 1.45 -11.14 -13.81
CA ILE A 31 2.78 -11.17 -14.45
C ILE A 31 2.85 -12.20 -15.59
N ARG A 32 2.40 -13.44 -15.35
CA ARG A 32 2.42 -14.49 -16.38
C ARG A 32 1.58 -14.12 -17.59
N ASN A 33 0.38 -13.59 -17.36
CA ASN A 33 -0.52 -13.21 -18.44
C ASN A 33 0.05 -12.03 -19.24
N GLN A 34 0.63 -11.03 -18.55
CA GLN A 34 1.29 -9.90 -19.21
C GLN A 34 2.49 -10.34 -20.05
N LEU A 35 3.36 -11.20 -19.51
CA LEU A 35 4.48 -11.78 -20.27
C LEU A 35 3.98 -12.55 -21.49
N ASN A 36 2.97 -13.40 -21.34
CA ASN A 36 2.39 -14.13 -22.48
C ASN A 36 1.76 -13.23 -23.54
N THR A 37 1.38 -12.00 -23.18
CA THR A 37 0.83 -11.01 -24.11
C THR A 37 1.94 -10.19 -24.79
N LEU A 38 3.04 -9.94 -24.07
CA LEU A 38 4.21 -9.20 -24.56
C LEU A 38 5.10 -10.04 -25.46
N LEU A 39 5.19 -11.35 -25.20
CA LEU A 39 6.07 -12.27 -25.92
C LEU A 39 5.27 -12.96 -27.02
N PRO A 40 5.62 -12.74 -28.30
CA PRO A 40 4.94 -13.41 -29.39
C PRO A 40 5.16 -14.93 -29.36
N THR A 41 4.23 -15.68 -29.95
CA THR A 41 4.42 -17.11 -30.23
C THR A 41 5.68 -17.33 -31.05
N ALA A 42 6.34 -18.49 -30.89
CA ALA A 42 7.64 -18.82 -31.48
C ALA A 42 7.77 -18.50 -33.00
N SER A 43 6.68 -18.63 -33.76
CA SER A 43 6.60 -18.29 -35.19
C SER A 43 6.81 -16.80 -35.52
N PHE A 44 6.69 -15.90 -34.55
CA PHE A 44 6.85 -14.45 -34.70
C PHE A 44 8.04 -13.89 -33.89
N ALA A 45 8.90 -14.77 -33.37
CA ALA A 45 10.04 -14.40 -32.52
C ALA A 45 11.00 -13.38 -33.16
N GLY A 46 11.18 -13.41 -34.47
CA GLY A 46 12.06 -12.46 -35.18
C GLY A 46 11.53 -11.03 -35.29
N LYS A 47 10.27 -10.76 -34.87
CA LYS A 47 9.63 -9.43 -35.02
C LYS A 47 9.67 -8.58 -33.75
N VAL A 48 10.18 -9.13 -32.63
CA VAL A 48 10.18 -8.46 -31.34
C VAL A 48 11.57 -8.58 -30.70
N ASP A 49 12.09 -7.45 -30.22
CA ASP A 49 13.25 -7.46 -29.33
C ASP A 49 12.82 -7.91 -27.93
N PHE A 50 12.97 -9.20 -27.68
CA PHE A 50 12.68 -9.82 -26.38
C PHE A 50 13.45 -9.19 -25.23
N LYS A 51 14.71 -8.78 -25.46
CA LYS A 51 15.55 -8.21 -24.41
C LYS A 51 15.01 -6.85 -23.98
N SER A 52 14.64 -6.00 -24.94
CA SER A 52 14.00 -4.72 -24.66
C SER A 52 12.65 -4.92 -23.96
N LYS A 53 11.76 -5.76 -24.49
CA LYS A 53 10.42 -5.96 -23.91
C LYS A 53 10.42 -6.54 -22.51
N CYS A 54 11.23 -7.58 -22.27
CA CYS A 54 11.37 -8.13 -20.92
C CYS A 54 12.06 -7.14 -19.97
N GLY A 55 13.02 -6.34 -20.48
CA GLY A 55 13.70 -5.31 -19.70
C GLY A 55 12.75 -4.20 -19.24
N ASP A 56 11.90 -3.71 -20.13
CA ASP A 56 10.91 -2.68 -19.80
C ASP A 56 9.85 -3.21 -18.82
N PHE A 57 9.37 -4.43 -19.05
CA PHE A 57 8.45 -5.11 -18.13
C PHE A 57 9.05 -5.32 -16.74
N LEU A 58 10.33 -5.70 -16.65
CA LEU A 58 11.03 -5.84 -15.37
C LEU A 58 11.11 -4.50 -14.64
N LYS A 59 11.45 -3.41 -15.34
CA LYS A 59 11.50 -2.07 -14.75
C LYS A 59 10.15 -1.64 -14.20
N GLU A 60 9.08 -1.87 -14.96
CA GLU A 60 7.71 -1.56 -14.53
C GLU A 60 7.34 -2.34 -13.25
N MET A 61 7.62 -3.64 -13.21
CA MET A 61 7.38 -4.47 -12.03
C MET A 61 8.17 -4.01 -10.80
N LEU A 62 9.43 -3.63 -10.98
CA LEU A 62 10.26 -3.09 -9.90
C LEU A 62 9.71 -1.75 -9.38
N SER A 63 9.23 -0.88 -10.26
CA SER A 63 8.58 0.38 -9.87
C SER A 63 7.35 0.13 -9.00
N TYR A 64 6.45 -0.76 -9.44
CA TYR A 64 5.25 -1.12 -8.65
C TYR A 64 5.60 -1.73 -7.30
N HIS A 65 6.64 -2.56 -7.25
CA HIS A 65 7.13 -3.13 -6.00
C HIS A 65 7.68 -2.04 -5.07
N GLU A 66 8.44 -1.09 -5.59
CA GLU A 66 9.00 0.03 -4.83
C GLU A 66 7.89 0.96 -4.31
N GLU A 67 6.95 1.36 -5.15
CA GLU A 67 5.78 2.17 -4.77
C GLU A 67 4.99 1.52 -3.63
N ARG A 68 4.73 0.21 -3.75
CA ARG A 68 4.03 -0.56 -2.72
C ARG A 68 4.80 -0.57 -1.40
N ASN A 69 6.11 -0.81 -1.44
CA ASN A 69 6.95 -0.80 -0.25
C ASN A 69 7.01 0.57 0.42
N ASN A 70 7.11 1.63 -0.38
CA ASN A 70 7.14 3.00 0.13
C ASN A 70 5.81 3.35 0.82
N ALA A 71 4.67 2.96 0.23
CA ALA A 71 3.37 3.16 0.85
C ALA A 71 3.20 2.40 2.17
N ILE A 72 3.64 1.13 2.24
CA ILE A 72 3.61 0.36 3.48
C ILE A 72 4.46 1.04 4.56
N LYS A 73 5.72 1.39 4.25
CA LYS A 73 6.64 2.05 5.19
C LYS A 73 6.07 3.38 5.68
N HIS A 74 5.48 4.16 4.77
CA HIS A 74 4.82 5.41 5.11
C HIS A 74 3.70 5.20 6.12
N CYS A 75 2.81 4.23 5.87
CA CYS A 75 1.70 3.96 6.79
C CYS A 75 2.13 3.39 8.14
N VAL A 76 3.17 2.54 8.17
CA VAL A 76 3.77 2.07 9.44
C VAL A 76 4.33 3.24 10.25
N SER A 77 5.09 4.13 9.60
CA SER A 77 5.66 5.32 10.24
C SER A 77 4.57 6.27 10.75
N TYR A 78 3.58 6.56 9.91
CA TYR A 78 2.42 7.38 10.26
C TYR A 78 1.68 6.79 11.46
N ALA A 79 1.42 5.49 11.45
CA ALA A 79 0.66 4.84 12.51
C ALA A 79 1.41 4.84 13.84
N ALA A 80 2.73 4.67 13.82
CA ALA A 80 3.60 4.76 14.99
C ALA A 80 3.63 6.19 15.55
N SER A 81 3.83 7.21 14.71
CA SER A 81 3.82 8.62 15.15
C SER A 81 2.48 9.00 15.78
N ARG A 82 1.37 8.64 15.13
CA ARG A 82 0.03 8.93 15.66
C ARG A 82 -0.25 8.18 16.98
N LEU A 83 0.32 6.99 17.16
CA LEU A 83 0.22 6.27 18.44
C LEU A 83 0.94 7.03 19.56
N GLU A 84 2.12 7.59 19.30
CA GLU A 84 2.85 8.42 20.27
C GLU A 84 2.07 9.70 20.62
N ASP A 85 1.52 10.37 19.61
CA ASP A 85 0.73 11.59 19.82
C ASP A 85 -0.52 11.32 20.65
N LEU A 86 -1.23 10.23 20.38
CA LEU A 86 -2.40 9.83 21.18
C LEU A 86 -2.04 9.44 22.61
N LYS A 87 -0.86 8.85 22.86
CA LYS A 87 -0.36 8.58 24.23
C LYS A 87 -0.08 9.88 24.97
N LYS A 88 0.57 10.86 24.33
CA LYS A 88 0.83 12.20 24.90
C LYS A 88 -0.48 12.94 25.19
N LEU A 89 -1.42 12.92 24.25
CA LEU A 89 -2.75 13.51 24.42
C LEU A 89 -3.51 12.86 25.58
N GLN A 90 -3.47 11.53 25.71
CA GLN A 90 -4.14 10.83 26.81
C GLN A 90 -3.57 11.22 28.18
N ALA A 91 -2.25 11.42 28.28
CA ALA A 91 -1.60 11.80 29.52
C ALA A 91 -1.99 13.21 29.99
N ASN A 92 -2.29 14.10 29.05
CA ASN A 92 -2.62 15.51 29.30
C ASN A 92 -4.13 15.82 29.19
N ALA A 93 -4.97 14.82 28.89
CA ALA A 93 -6.39 15.03 28.63
C ALA A 93 -7.19 15.29 29.92
N ASP A 94 -8.10 16.26 29.83
CA ASP A 94 -9.08 16.53 30.86
C ASP A 94 -10.02 15.32 31.08
N PRO A 95 -10.62 15.17 32.27
CA PRO A 95 -11.53 14.06 32.57
C PRO A 95 -12.68 13.90 31.56
N ALA A 96 -13.17 15.01 30.99
CA ALA A 96 -14.23 15.02 29.99
C ALA A 96 -13.78 14.45 28.62
N GLU A 97 -12.51 14.62 28.25
CA GLU A 97 -11.96 14.19 26.95
C GLU A 97 -11.24 12.84 27.04
N LYS A 98 -10.81 12.44 28.23
CA LYS A 98 -10.04 11.21 28.46
C LYS A 98 -10.69 9.96 27.87
N HIS A 99 -12.02 9.88 27.88
CA HIS A 99 -12.74 8.76 27.28
C HIS A 99 -12.64 8.73 25.76
N SER A 100 -12.77 9.88 25.08
CA SER A 100 -12.70 9.95 23.61
C SER A 100 -11.27 9.66 23.13
N VAL A 101 -10.26 10.22 23.81
CA VAL A 101 -8.84 9.99 23.51
C VAL A 101 -8.47 8.52 23.73
N SER A 102 -8.94 7.90 24.81
CA SER A 102 -8.69 6.47 25.08
C SER A 102 -9.31 5.57 24.01
N ARG A 103 -10.48 5.93 23.47
CA ARG A 103 -11.11 5.21 22.36
C ARG A 103 -10.28 5.31 21.09
N SER A 104 -9.80 6.51 20.76
CA SER A 104 -8.93 6.74 19.61
C SER A 104 -7.59 6.00 19.75
N LEU A 105 -7.00 5.98 20.94
CA LEU A 105 -5.77 5.25 21.23
C LEU A 105 -5.94 3.74 21.00
N ARG A 106 -7.03 3.14 21.48
CA ARG A 106 -7.30 1.70 21.25
C ARG A 106 -7.45 1.36 19.77
N LYS A 107 -8.14 2.23 19.00
CA LYS A 107 -8.24 2.07 17.54
C LYS A 107 -6.86 2.11 16.89
N GLN A 108 -6.03 3.07 17.28
CA GLN A 108 -4.68 3.23 16.74
C GLN A 108 -3.76 2.05 17.10
N GLN A 109 -3.86 1.53 18.33
CA GLN A 109 -3.13 0.34 18.76
C GLN A 109 -3.50 -0.89 17.92
N LEU A 110 -4.80 -1.08 17.66
CA LEU A 110 -5.27 -2.17 16.81
C LEU A 110 -4.75 -2.03 15.38
N LEU A 111 -4.77 -0.80 14.82
CA LEU A 111 -4.23 -0.52 13.49
C LEU A 111 -2.76 -0.91 13.37
N VAL A 112 -1.92 -0.53 14.34
CA VAL A 112 -0.47 -0.87 14.34
C VAL A 112 -0.24 -2.38 14.34
N ILE A 113 -1.05 -3.16 15.06
CA ILE A 113 -0.96 -4.63 15.10
C ILE A 113 -1.31 -5.25 13.73
N LEU A 114 -2.22 -4.63 12.99
CA LEU A 114 -2.73 -5.17 11.74
C LEU A 114 -1.92 -4.76 10.50
N LEU A 115 -1.08 -3.72 10.63
CA LEU A 115 -0.19 -3.30 9.55
C LEU A 115 0.91 -4.35 9.30
N PRO A 116 1.26 -4.62 8.03
CA PRO A 116 2.34 -5.53 7.70
C PRO A 116 3.69 -4.99 8.18
N ASN A 117 4.53 -5.87 8.74
CA ASN A 117 5.93 -5.58 9.10
C ASN A 117 6.83 -5.42 7.88
#